data_AF-A0A5F1Y8A7-F1
#
_entry.id   AF-A0A5F1Y8A7-F1
#
_cell.length_a   1.000
_cell.length_b   1.000
_cell.length_c   1.000
_cell.angle_alpha   90.00
_cell.angle_beta   90.00
_cell.angle_gamma   90.00
#
_symmetry.space_group_name_H-M   'P 1'
#
loop_
_entity.id
_entity.type
_entity.pdbx_description
1 polymer ?
#
loop_
_entity_poly.entity_id
_entity_poly.type
_entity_poly.pdbx_seq_one_letter_code
_entity_poly.pdbx_strand_id
1 'polypeptide(L)'
;MLKSLYESLLENRFDRIGTRTETIYDRGGESVQVRADRKTYNKSDSGMTLIQPYWRKNFKNVLDAVQNSKRSVMDGAFKVPFALTWKEFKEPLSLQIDSETRSVFYRYHVSPFEIRNVEFFFLPGKYKLEFEFHEDKAKFHRHVFEFEVVPDSGPLSLICSPEGCVRG
;
A
#
# COMPACT_ATOMS: atom_id res chain seq x y z
N MET A 1 1.28 20.34 -1.65
CA MET A 1 0.69 19.08 -1.15
C MET A 1 1.38 18.54 0.11
N LEU A 2 2.67 18.21 0.10
CA LEU A 2 3.34 17.77 1.34
C LEU A 2 3.25 18.83 2.45
N LYS A 3 3.28 20.11 2.08
CA LYS A 3 3.06 21.24 2.99
C LYS A 3 1.66 21.24 3.64
N SER A 4 0.59 21.05 2.86
CA SER A 4 -0.79 21.03 3.39
C SER A 4 -1.05 19.79 4.26
N LEU A 5 -0.48 18.64 3.90
CA LEU A 5 -0.52 17.45 4.75
C LEU A 5 0.25 17.67 6.05
N TYR A 6 1.43 18.31 5.97
CA TYR A 6 2.23 18.65 7.14
C TYR A 6 1.52 19.65 8.07
N GLU A 7 0.92 20.71 7.52
CA GLU A 7 0.11 21.68 8.26
C GLU A 7 -1.06 20.96 8.96
N SER A 8 -1.77 20.07 8.25
CA SER A 8 -2.86 19.29 8.84
C SER A 8 -2.40 18.40 10.01
N LEU A 9 -1.22 17.76 9.90
CA LEU A 9 -0.66 16.95 10.98
C LEU A 9 -0.33 17.81 12.22
N LEU A 10 0.20 19.02 12.01
CA LEU A 10 0.48 19.97 13.09
C LEU A 10 -0.80 20.49 13.75
N GLU A 11 -1.77 20.96 12.96
CA GLU A 11 -3.06 21.48 13.44
C GLU A 11 -3.82 20.44 14.26
N ASN A 12 -3.78 19.18 13.82
CA ASN A 12 -4.44 18.08 14.51
C ASN A 12 -3.59 17.48 15.66
N ARG A 13 -2.39 18.04 15.93
CA ARG A 13 -1.49 17.61 17.00
C ARG A 13 -1.21 16.11 16.94
N PHE A 14 -0.89 15.62 15.74
CA PHE A 14 -0.77 14.19 15.46
C PHE A 14 0.21 13.48 16.41
N ASP A 15 1.30 14.13 16.80
CA ASP A 15 2.30 13.64 17.76
C ASP A 15 1.66 13.27 19.12
N ARG A 16 0.66 14.05 19.56
CA ARG A 16 0.01 13.95 20.87
C ARG A 16 -1.20 13.04 20.91
N ILE A 17 -1.67 12.54 19.77
CA ILE A 17 -2.83 11.65 19.72
C ILE A 17 -2.58 10.43 20.63
N GLY A 18 -3.40 10.31 21.66
CA GLY A 18 -3.32 9.24 22.65
C GLY A 18 -4.07 8.00 22.16
N THR A 19 -3.48 6.83 22.41
CA THR A 19 -4.10 5.53 22.21
C THR A 19 -4.48 4.89 23.55
N ARG A 20 -5.40 3.93 23.51
CA ARG A 20 -5.75 3.04 24.61
C ARG A 20 -5.70 1.61 24.11
N THR A 21 -5.40 0.68 25.01
CA THR A 21 -5.44 -0.75 24.69
C THR A 21 -6.77 -1.31 25.17
N GLU A 22 -7.48 -1.99 24.28
CA GLU A 22 -8.70 -2.73 24.61
C GLU A 22 -8.60 -4.14 24.03
N THR A 23 -9.16 -5.13 24.73
CA THR A 23 -9.21 -6.50 24.23
C THR A 23 -10.37 -6.62 23.25
N ILE A 24 -10.06 -6.49 21.96
CA ILE A 24 -11.02 -6.59 20.86
C ILE A 24 -10.50 -7.64 19.88
N TYR A 25 -11.41 -8.50 19.41
CA TYR A 25 -11.10 -9.58 18.48
C TYR A 25 -11.23 -9.17 17.01
N ASP A 26 -11.71 -7.95 16.75
CA ASP A 26 -11.78 -7.37 15.41
C ASP A 26 -10.40 -6.86 14.97
N ARG A 27 -10.03 -7.15 13.71
CA ARG A 27 -8.72 -6.85 13.12
C ARG A 27 -8.76 -5.68 12.13
N GLY A 28 -9.92 -5.07 11.91
CA GLY A 28 -10.05 -3.88 11.06
C GLY A 28 -9.43 -2.63 11.70
N GLY A 29 -9.11 -1.63 10.87
CA GLY A 29 -8.70 -0.31 11.32
C GLY A 29 -7.70 0.39 10.42
N GLU A 30 -7.40 1.64 10.75
CA GLU A 30 -6.46 2.48 10.01
C GLU A 30 -5.25 2.81 10.88
N SER A 31 -4.07 2.79 10.28
CA SER A 31 -2.81 3.15 10.93
C SER A 31 -2.08 4.19 10.10
N VAL A 32 -1.65 5.26 10.75
CA VAL A 32 -0.86 6.34 10.15
C VAL A 32 0.52 6.33 10.78
N GLN A 33 1.54 6.22 9.92
CA GLN A 33 2.94 6.36 10.29
C GLN A 33 3.52 7.58 9.57
N VAL A 34 4.14 8.48 10.34
CA VAL A 34 4.81 9.68 9.82
C VAL A 34 6.25 9.64 10.28
N ARG A 35 7.20 9.73 9.34
CA ARG A 35 8.62 9.87 9.64
C ARG A 35 9.07 11.30 9.35
N ALA A 36 9.52 12.02 10.37
CA ALA A 36 10.02 13.38 10.28
C ALA A 36 11.23 13.55 11.21
N ASP A 37 12.29 14.21 10.74
CA ASP A 37 13.50 14.50 11.52
C ASP A 37 14.08 13.29 12.28
N ARG A 38 14.19 12.16 11.57
CA ARG A 38 14.64 10.86 12.10
C ARG A 38 13.74 10.25 13.19
N LYS A 39 12.62 10.88 13.53
CA LYS A 39 11.60 10.35 14.44
C LYS A 39 10.47 9.72 13.63
N THR A 40 9.87 8.68 14.20
CA THR A 40 8.71 8.00 13.63
C THR A 40 7.54 8.12 14.60
N TYR A 41 6.44 8.71 14.14
CA TYR A 41 5.19 8.86 14.88
C TYR A 41 4.18 7.88 14.33
N ASN A 42 3.71 6.96 15.17
CA ASN A 42 2.75 5.92 14.80
C ASN A 42 1.46 6.09 15.60
N LYS A 43 0.33 6.20 14.90
CA LYS A 43 -1.01 6.25 15.50
C LYS A 43 -1.90 5.23 14.79
N SER A 44 -2.53 4.38 15.57
CA SER A 44 -3.31 3.25 15.08
C SER A 44 -4.66 3.22 15.80
N ASP A 45 -5.71 3.04 15.01
CA ASP A 45 -7.05 2.69 15.48
C ASP A 45 -7.38 1.30 14.92
N SER A 46 -6.58 0.29 15.30
CA SER A 46 -6.70 -1.07 14.77
C SER A 46 -6.32 -2.14 15.79
N GLY A 47 -6.98 -3.29 15.69
CA GLY A 47 -6.77 -4.42 16.58
C GLY A 47 -6.99 -4.04 18.05
N MET A 48 -6.01 -4.31 18.89
CA MET A 48 -6.08 -4.00 20.33
C MET A 48 -5.75 -2.52 20.66
N THR A 49 -5.35 -1.72 19.67
CA THR A 49 -4.98 -0.32 19.89
C THR A 49 -6.03 0.59 19.31
N LEU A 50 -6.72 1.34 20.16
CA LEU A 50 -7.72 2.31 19.76
C LEU A 50 -7.31 3.73 20.06
N ILE A 51 -7.80 4.68 19.28
CA ILE A 51 -7.65 6.10 19.55
C ILE A 51 -8.57 6.49 20.71
N GLN A 52 -8.01 7.21 21.68
CA GLN A 52 -8.81 7.66 22.83
C GLN A 52 -9.97 8.56 22.35
N PRO A 53 -11.17 8.47 22.96
CA PRO A 53 -12.38 9.11 22.42
C PRO A 53 -12.22 10.60 22.08
N TYR A 54 -11.51 11.35 22.93
CA TYR A 54 -11.29 12.79 22.76
C TYR A 54 -10.32 13.14 21.61
N TRP A 55 -9.53 12.18 21.10
CA TRP A 55 -8.65 12.34 19.94
C TRP A 55 -9.25 11.84 18.63
N ARG A 56 -10.41 11.17 18.64
CA ARG A 56 -10.99 10.56 17.43
C ARG A 56 -11.21 11.56 16.31
N LYS A 57 -11.67 12.78 16.63
CA LYS A 57 -11.87 13.84 15.63
C LYS A 57 -10.54 14.25 14.98
N ASN A 58 -9.50 14.44 15.78
CA ASN A 58 -8.16 14.78 15.28
C ASN A 58 -7.60 13.68 14.39
N PHE A 59 -7.75 12.41 14.79
CA PHE A 59 -7.31 11.28 13.99
C PHE A 59 -8.08 11.18 12.66
N LYS A 60 -9.41 11.35 12.69
CA LYS A 60 -10.24 11.39 11.49
C LYS A 60 -9.81 12.51 10.53
N ASN A 61 -9.59 13.72 11.05
CA ASN A 61 -9.13 14.84 10.22
C ASN A 61 -7.78 14.53 9.53
N VAL A 62 -6.87 13.85 10.21
CA VAL A 62 -5.58 13.42 9.63
C VAL A 62 -5.82 12.39 8.52
N LEU A 63 -6.69 11.40 8.74
CA LEU A 63 -7.06 10.41 7.72
C LEU A 63 -7.67 11.09 6.48
N ASP A 64 -8.61 12.01 6.68
CA ASP A 64 -9.23 12.79 5.62
C ASP A 64 -8.19 13.61 4.86
N ALA A 65 -7.23 14.25 5.54
CA ALA A 65 -6.15 15.01 4.92
C ALA A 65 -5.19 14.12 4.11
N VAL A 66 -4.87 12.92 4.59
CA VAL A 66 -4.08 11.92 3.85
C VAL A 66 -4.84 11.49 2.58
N GLN A 67 -6.11 11.16 2.70
CA GLN A 67 -6.94 10.74 1.57
C GLN A 67 -7.11 11.87 0.53
N ASN A 68 -7.38 13.09 0.97
CA ASN A 68 -7.51 14.26 0.10
C ASN A 68 -6.18 14.59 -0.58
N SER A 69 -5.07 14.51 0.14
CA SER A 69 -3.74 14.68 -0.45
C SER A 69 -3.49 13.62 -1.51
N LYS A 70 -3.78 12.34 -1.23
CA LYS A 70 -3.70 11.24 -2.21
C LYS A 70 -4.55 11.53 -3.45
N ARG A 71 -5.82 11.90 -3.27
CA ARG A 71 -6.73 12.25 -4.39
C ARG A 71 -6.17 13.41 -5.21
N SER A 72 -5.68 14.48 -4.57
CA SER A 72 -5.12 15.63 -5.28
C SER A 72 -3.88 15.33 -6.13
N VAL A 73 -3.09 14.30 -5.79
CA VAL A 73 -2.01 13.81 -6.68
C VAL A 73 -2.56 13.01 -7.82
N MET A 74 -3.59 12.21 -7.55
CA MET A 74 -4.16 11.30 -8.54
C MET A 74 -5.04 12.03 -9.55
N ASP A 75 -5.60 13.17 -9.19
CA ASP A 75 -6.43 13.99 -10.06
C ASP A 75 -5.54 14.74 -11.07
N GLY A 76 -5.73 14.43 -12.36
CA GLY A 76 -4.95 15.01 -13.45
C GLY A 76 -3.56 14.40 -13.68
N ALA A 77 -3.09 13.49 -12.82
CA ALA A 77 -1.85 12.75 -13.08
C ALA A 77 -2.04 11.77 -14.25
N PHE A 78 -1.02 11.70 -15.11
CA PHE A 78 -0.89 10.61 -16.08
C PHE A 78 -0.74 9.31 -15.30
N LYS A 79 -1.64 8.37 -15.56
CA LYS A 79 -1.67 7.06 -14.91
C LYS A 79 -1.42 6.02 -15.98
N VAL A 80 -0.37 5.24 -15.79
CA VAL A 80 -0.15 4.08 -16.64
C VAL A 80 -0.91 2.91 -16.03
N PRO A 81 -1.91 2.35 -16.72
CA PRO A 81 -2.58 1.15 -16.24
C PRO A 81 -1.58 -0.01 -16.26
N PHE A 82 -1.48 -0.69 -15.14
CA PHE A 82 -0.70 -1.90 -15.01
C PHE A 82 -1.64 -3.08 -14.80
N ALA A 83 -1.55 -4.05 -15.71
CA ALA A 83 -2.34 -5.28 -15.66
C ALA A 83 -1.44 -6.43 -15.27
N LEU A 84 -1.92 -7.23 -14.31
CA LEU A 84 -1.22 -8.40 -13.85
C LEU A 84 -2.09 -9.63 -14.09
N THR A 85 -1.61 -10.55 -14.92
CA THR A 85 -2.29 -11.79 -15.28
C THR A 85 -1.54 -12.98 -14.73
N TRP A 86 -2.24 -13.90 -14.09
CA TRP A 86 -1.68 -15.15 -13.59
C TRP A 86 -1.86 -16.26 -14.62
N LYS A 87 -0.78 -16.93 -15.01
CA LYS A 87 -0.82 -18.09 -15.90
C LYS A 87 -0.67 -19.37 -15.08
N GLU A 88 -1.63 -20.27 -15.22
CA GLU A 88 -1.59 -21.62 -14.66
C GLU A 88 -1.43 -21.68 -13.12
N PHE A 89 -1.71 -20.57 -12.43
CA PHE A 89 -1.63 -20.47 -10.97
C PHE A 89 -2.72 -19.55 -10.41
N LYS A 90 -3.10 -19.76 -9.14
CA LYS A 90 -4.20 -19.03 -8.51
C LYS A 90 -3.87 -17.60 -8.12
N GLU A 91 -2.74 -17.34 -7.44
CA GLU A 91 -2.23 -16.00 -7.05
C GLU A 91 -1.04 -16.17 -6.06
N PRO A 92 -0.03 -15.27 -6.01
CA PRO A 92 1.06 -15.33 -5.04
C PRO A 92 0.56 -15.07 -3.61
N LEU A 93 1.33 -15.53 -2.62
CA LEU A 93 1.08 -15.31 -1.20
C LEU A 93 1.19 -13.83 -0.82
N SER A 94 2.11 -13.11 -1.45
CA SER A 94 2.22 -11.66 -1.30
C SER A 94 2.76 -10.98 -2.56
N LEU A 95 2.39 -9.71 -2.65
CA LEU A 95 2.81 -8.76 -3.68
C LEU A 95 3.40 -7.54 -2.99
N GLN A 96 4.63 -7.20 -3.31
CA GLN A 96 5.26 -5.95 -2.87
C GLN A 96 5.62 -5.10 -4.08
N ILE A 97 5.29 -3.81 -4.01
CA ILE A 97 5.68 -2.83 -5.00
C ILE A 97 6.48 -1.74 -4.30
N ASP A 98 7.76 -1.67 -4.61
CA ASP A 98 8.65 -0.64 -4.11
C ASP A 98 8.93 0.41 -5.18
N SER A 99 8.99 1.67 -4.77
CA SER A 99 9.67 2.75 -5.46
C SER A 99 10.78 3.28 -4.57
N GLU A 100 11.63 4.17 -5.07
CA GLU A 100 12.75 4.75 -4.30
C GLU A 100 12.34 5.33 -2.92
N THR A 101 11.09 5.74 -2.76
CA THR A 101 10.60 6.40 -1.54
C THR A 101 9.38 5.76 -0.91
N ARG A 102 8.79 4.71 -1.52
CA ARG A 102 7.51 4.14 -1.09
C ARG A 102 7.50 2.63 -1.28
N SER A 103 6.91 1.92 -0.34
CA SER A 103 6.64 0.49 -0.46
C SER A 103 5.16 0.27 -0.27
N VAL A 104 4.54 -0.48 -1.17
CA VAL A 104 3.17 -0.95 -1.05
C VAL A 104 3.23 -2.46 -0.92
N PHE A 105 2.75 -2.98 0.20
CA PHE A 105 2.76 -4.41 0.49
C PHE A 105 1.33 -4.93 0.61
N TYR A 106 1.03 -5.96 -0.18
CA TYR A 106 -0.20 -6.72 -0.12
C TYR A 106 0.13 -8.15 0.26
N ARG A 107 -0.41 -8.62 1.39
CA ARG A 107 -0.36 -10.03 1.79
C ARG A 107 -1.71 -10.65 1.54
N TYR A 108 -1.76 -11.62 0.64
CA TYR A 108 -2.94 -12.41 0.42
C TYR A 108 -3.04 -13.42 1.58
N HIS A 109 -4.16 -13.40 2.29
CA HIS A 109 -4.58 -14.63 2.96
C HIS A 109 -5.03 -15.56 1.84
N VAL A 110 -4.50 -16.80 1.82
CA VAL A 110 -4.89 -17.84 0.86
C VAL A 110 -6.41 -17.97 0.90
N SER A 111 -7.07 -17.24 0.01
CA SER A 111 -8.51 -17.17 -0.12
C SER A 111 -8.85 -18.03 -1.33
N PRO A 112 -9.84 -18.92 -1.24
CA PRO A 112 -10.24 -19.76 -2.37
C PRO A 112 -10.92 -18.96 -3.50
N PHE A 113 -11.12 -17.65 -3.33
CA PHE A 113 -11.77 -16.77 -4.32
C PHE A 113 -10.75 -16.18 -5.29
N GLU A 114 -10.99 -16.39 -6.60
CA GLU A 114 -10.26 -15.72 -7.69
C GLU A 114 -10.48 -14.20 -7.62
N ILE A 115 -9.41 -13.42 -7.43
CA ILE A 115 -9.46 -11.98 -7.61
C ILE A 115 -9.11 -11.70 -9.07
N ARG A 116 -10.13 -11.37 -9.88
CA ARG A 116 -9.92 -11.01 -11.28
C ARG A 116 -9.31 -9.61 -11.38
N ASN A 117 -8.17 -9.53 -12.08
CA ASN A 117 -7.54 -8.33 -12.63
C ASN A 117 -7.43 -7.16 -11.65
N VAL A 118 -6.34 -7.11 -10.88
CA VAL A 118 -6.00 -5.92 -10.09
C VAL A 118 -5.29 -4.92 -11.01
N GLU A 119 -5.96 -3.81 -11.32
CA GLU A 119 -5.34 -2.69 -12.02
C GLU A 119 -4.60 -1.79 -11.03
N PHE A 120 -3.31 -1.60 -11.27
CA PHE A 120 -2.50 -0.64 -10.53
C PHE A 120 -2.24 0.60 -11.39
N PHE A 121 -2.11 1.75 -10.73
CA PHE A 121 -1.74 3.01 -11.38
C PHE A 121 -0.42 3.49 -10.82
N PHE A 122 0.56 3.69 -11.71
CA PHE A 122 1.87 4.19 -11.36
C PHE A 122 2.07 5.61 -11.87
N LEU A 123 2.73 6.42 -11.04
CA LEU A 123 3.28 7.70 -11.46
C LEU A 123 4.61 7.44 -12.19
N PRO A 124 5.16 8.43 -12.91
CA PRO A 124 6.49 8.28 -13.46
C PRO A 124 7.54 8.01 -12.38
N GLY A 125 8.40 7.02 -12.61
CA GLY A 125 9.44 6.60 -11.66
C GLY A 125 9.94 5.17 -11.90
N LYS A 126 10.92 4.77 -11.09
CA LYS A 126 11.46 3.41 -11.06
C LYS A 126 10.79 2.60 -9.97
N TYR A 127 10.38 1.39 -10.35
CA TYR A 127 9.63 0.49 -9.51
C TYR A 127 10.25 -0.90 -9.50
N LYS A 128 10.12 -1.56 -8.37
CA LYS A 128 10.46 -2.96 -8.16
C LYS A 128 9.21 -3.69 -7.70
N LEU A 129 8.80 -4.67 -8.48
CA LEU A 129 7.70 -5.56 -8.20
C LEU A 129 8.25 -6.87 -7.67
N GLU A 130 7.69 -7.35 -6.57
CA GLU A 130 8.12 -8.58 -5.95
C GLU A 130 6.91 -9.48 -5.66
N PHE A 131 7.07 -10.75 -6.01
CA PHE A 131 6.05 -11.78 -5.87
C PHE A 131 6.61 -12.94 -5.09
N GLU A 132 5.81 -13.49 -4.19
CA GLU A 132 6.16 -14.70 -3.45
C GLU A 132 5.13 -15.80 -3.74
N PHE A 133 5.56 -16.89 -4.40
CA PHE A 133 4.72 -18.06 -4.65
C PHE A 133 5.04 -19.17 -3.66
N HIS A 134 4.01 -19.86 -3.18
CA HIS A 134 4.14 -21.04 -2.34
C HIS A 134 3.73 -22.27 -3.14
N GLU A 135 4.66 -23.18 -3.40
CA GLU A 135 4.36 -24.51 -3.92
C GLU A 135 4.17 -25.49 -2.75
N ASP A 136 3.26 -26.45 -2.88
CA ASP A 136 2.95 -27.42 -1.82
C ASP A 136 4.22 -28.05 -1.24
N LYS A 137 4.34 -28.03 0.10
CA LYS A 137 5.43 -28.61 0.91
C LYS A 137 6.77 -27.85 0.88
N ALA A 138 6.72 -26.53 1.10
CA ALA A 138 7.82 -25.67 1.58
C ALA A 138 8.78 -25.08 0.53
N LYS A 139 8.43 -25.09 -0.76
CA LYS A 139 9.17 -24.33 -1.78
C LYS A 139 8.56 -22.94 -1.94
N PHE A 140 9.41 -21.93 -1.76
CA PHE A 140 9.08 -20.53 -1.96
C PHE A 140 9.80 -20.03 -3.22
N HIS A 141 9.05 -19.45 -4.15
CA HIS A 141 9.62 -18.78 -5.32
C HIS A 141 9.44 -17.29 -5.14
N ARG A 142 10.55 -16.56 -5.00
CA ARG A 142 10.57 -15.11 -4.97
C ARG A 142 10.99 -14.60 -6.34
N HIS A 143 10.12 -13.82 -6.95
CA HIS A 143 10.38 -13.19 -8.24
C HIS A 143 10.44 -11.68 -8.07
N VAL A 144 11.41 -11.07 -8.74
CA VAL A 144 11.60 -9.63 -8.74
C VAL A 144 11.56 -9.15 -10.18
N PHE A 145 10.73 -8.14 -10.45
CA PHE A 145 10.63 -7.49 -11.74
C PHE A 145 10.80 -5.98 -11.56
N GLU A 146 11.86 -5.44 -12.15
CA GLU A 146 12.14 -4.01 -12.14
C GLU A 146 11.60 -3.36 -13.41
N PHE A 147 10.92 -2.23 -13.26
CA PHE A 147 10.37 -1.48 -14.39
C PHE A 147 10.43 0.03 -14.16
N GLU A 148 10.49 0.77 -15.25
CA GLU A 148 10.46 2.22 -15.25
C GLU A 148 9.19 2.68 -15.96
N VAL A 149 8.51 3.63 -15.33
CA VAL A 149 7.34 4.32 -15.87
C VAL A 149 7.79 5.72 -16.24
N VAL A 150 7.75 6.03 -17.53
CA VAL A 150 7.92 7.40 -18.06
C VAL A 150 6.55 7.98 -18.45
N PRO A 151 6.40 9.32 -18.57
CA PRO A 151 5.12 9.98 -18.87
C PRO A 151 4.40 9.53 -20.15
N ASP A 152 5.12 8.89 -21.09
CA ASP A 152 4.55 8.37 -22.35
C ASP A 152 4.47 6.84 -22.39
N SER A 153 4.63 6.16 -21.24
CA SER A 153 4.59 4.70 -21.22
C SER A 153 3.18 4.20 -21.56
N GLY A 154 3.11 3.25 -22.49
CA GLY A 154 1.90 2.46 -22.70
C GLY A 154 1.57 1.60 -21.47
N PRO A 155 0.37 0.99 -21.46
CA PRO A 155 -0.02 0.02 -20.43
C PRO A 155 1.06 -1.04 -20.24
N LEU A 156 1.45 -1.30 -19.00
CA LEU A 156 2.40 -2.37 -18.68
C LEU A 156 1.60 -3.61 -18.27
N SER A 157 1.70 -4.68 -19.06
CA SER A 157 1.07 -5.97 -18.77
C SER A 157 2.14 -6.99 -18.41
N LEU A 158 1.96 -7.71 -17.30
CA LEU A 158 2.79 -8.87 -16.97
C LEU A 158 1.94 -10.13 -16.89
N ILE A 159 2.47 -11.20 -17.45
CA ILE A 159 1.96 -12.56 -17.32
C ILE A 159 2.93 -13.31 -16.42
N CYS A 160 2.45 -13.73 -15.24
CA CYS A 160 3.27 -14.32 -14.18
C CYS A 160 2.87 -15.76 -13.85
N SER A 161 3.87 -16.60 -13.59
CA SER A 161 3.75 -17.98 -13.10
C SER A 161 4.85 -18.26 -12.04
N PRO A 162 4.84 -19.41 -11.36
CA PRO A 162 5.89 -19.79 -10.42
C PRO A 162 7.31 -19.84 -11.02
N GLU A 163 7.43 -19.94 -12.35
CA GLU A 163 8.70 -19.94 -13.09
C GLU A 163 9.20 -18.53 -13.41
N GLY A 164 8.33 -17.51 -13.35
CA GLY A 164 8.69 -16.12 -13.57
C GLY A 164 7.58 -15.29 -14.22
N CYS A 165 7.91 -14.02 -14.51
CA CYS A 165 7.01 -13.09 -15.18
C CYS A 165 7.59 -12.64 -16.52
N VAL A 166 6.73 -12.55 -17.53
CA VAL A 166 7.06 -11.98 -18.85
C VAL A 166 6.13 -10.81 -19.17
N ARG A 167 6.61 -9.87 -20.00
CA ARG A 167 5.73 -8.82 -20.53
C ARG A 167 4.72 -9.43 -21.50
N GLY A 168 3.45 -9.08 -21.30
CA GLY A 168 2.32 -9.44 -22.17
C GLY A 168 2.08 -8.45 -23.29
#